data_AF-A0A060BR13-F1
#
_entry.id   AF-A0A060BR13-F1
#
_cell.length_a   1.000
_cell.length_b   1.000
_cell.length_c   1.000
_cell.angle_alpha   90.00
_cell.angle_beta   90.00
_cell.angle_gamma   90.00
#
_symmetry.space_group_name_H-M   'P 1'
#
loop_
_entity.id
_entity.type
_entity.pdbx_description
1 polymer ?
#
loop_
_entity_poly.entity_id
_entity_poly.type
_entity_poly.pdbx_seq_one_letter_code
_entity_poly.pdbx_strand_id
1 'polypeptide(L)'
;ARAPHLRVLRHDRSGGQSAAVHSGVKAARGAICCTLDGDGQNPPGELPKLIGPLTDPAVGLVAGQRVGRQDTWSKRYASKFANALRARVLHDHTRDTGCGLKGFRREAFLELPYFDHMHRYLPALFTRDGWQVAHVDVSHRPRGGGRRITTTFSARLSGCPTDGVAWL
;
A
#
# COMPACT_ATOMS: atom_id res chain seq x y z
N ALA A 1 11.63 27.68 10.69
CA ALA A 1 12.07 26.29 10.40
C ALA A 1 11.96 26.04 8.89
N ARG A 2 12.92 25.34 8.27
CA ARG A 2 13.04 25.21 6.80
C ARG A 2 11.95 24.36 6.11
N ALA A 3 11.10 23.64 6.86
CA ALA A 3 9.98 22.85 6.34
C ALA A 3 8.85 22.75 7.39
N PRO A 4 7.95 23.75 7.49
CA PRO A 4 6.91 23.78 8.53
C PRO A 4 5.88 22.64 8.42
N HIS A 5 5.76 22.03 7.25
CA HIS A 5 4.83 20.92 6.99
C HIS A 5 5.45 19.53 7.22
N LEU A 6 6.75 19.44 7.53
CA LEU A 6 7.44 18.17 7.74
C LEU A 6 7.37 17.78 9.22
N ARG A 7 6.94 16.55 9.48
CA ARG A 7 6.98 15.93 10.81
C ARG A 7 7.64 14.57 10.70
N VAL A 8 8.64 14.32 11.54
CA VAL A 8 9.39 13.07 11.55
C VAL A 8 8.91 12.22 12.72
N LEU A 9 8.62 10.94 12.44
CA LEU A 9 8.33 9.92 13.45
C LEU A 9 9.41 8.85 13.37
N ARG A 10 9.91 8.42 14.52
CA ARG A 10 10.94 7.40 14.62
C ARG A 10 10.45 6.31 15.57
N HIS A 11 10.70 5.06 15.21
CA HIS A 11 10.55 3.92 16.11
C HIS A 11 11.90 3.57 16.72
N ASP A 12 11.89 3.12 17.98
CA ASP A 12 13.12 2.69 18.67
C ASP A 12 13.68 1.38 18.09
N ARG A 13 12.79 0.55 17.53
CA ARG A 13 13.12 -0.72 16.86
C ARG A 13 12.39 -0.80 15.52
N SER A 14 12.96 -1.55 14.57
CA SER A 14 12.34 -1.75 13.26
C SER A 14 11.06 -2.58 13.38
N GLY A 15 9.90 -1.97 13.11
CA GLY A 15 8.58 -2.65 13.06
C GLY A 15 8.07 -2.96 11.65
N GLY A 16 8.89 -2.72 10.62
CA GLY A 16 8.50 -2.92 9.23
C GLY A 16 7.53 -1.86 8.68
N GLN A 17 7.08 -2.07 7.42
CA GLN A 17 6.32 -1.08 6.67
C GLN A 17 4.90 -0.85 7.23
N SER A 18 4.21 -1.90 7.67
CA SER A 18 2.87 -1.75 8.26
C SER A 18 2.90 -0.88 9.53
N ALA A 19 3.86 -1.12 10.43
CA ALA A 19 4.02 -0.32 11.65
C ALA A 19 4.29 1.16 11.32
N ALA A 20 5.16 1.41 10.33
CA ALA A 20 5.52 2.76 9.89
C ALA A 20 4.29 3.50 9.32
N VAL A 21 3.54 2.87 8.42
CA VAL A 21 2.31 3.45 7.84
C VAL A 21 1.29 3.71 8.94
N HIS A 22 1.04 2.73 9.81
CA HIS A 22 0.05 2.86 10.88
C HIS A 22 0.38 4.01 11.85
N SER A 23 1.64 4.13 12.27
CA SER A 23 2.09 5.25 13.12
C SER A 23 1.96 6.60 12.40
N GLY A 24 2.28 6.63 11.09
CA GLY A 24 2.10 7.80 10.25
C GLY A 24 0.64 8.25 10.15
N VAL A 25 -0.28 7.32 9.92
CA VAL A 25 -1.73 7.60 9.83
C VAL A 25 -2.30 8.07 11.16
N LYS A 26 -1.90 7.45 12.29
CA LYS A 26 -2.29 7.91 13.62
C LYS A 26 -1.89 9.37 13.87
N ALA A 27 -0.67 9.74 13.49
CA ALA A 27 -0.14 11.09 13.66
C ALA A 27 -0.65 12.11 12.62
N ALA A 28 -1.16 11.65 11.48
CA ALA A 28 -1.69 12.50 10.43
C ALA A 28 -2.90 13.31 10.92
N ARG A 29 -3.04 14.55 10.42
CA ARG A 29 -4.14 15.46 10.78
C ARG A 29 -5.18 15.62 9.68
N GLY A 30 -4.90 15.13 8.46
CA GLY A 30 -5.82 15.18 7.34
C GLY A 30 -6.87 14.08 7.42
N ALA A 31 -8.09 14.37 6.94
CA ALA A 31 -9.15 13.38 6.78
C ALA A 31 -8.80 12.32 5.73
N ILE A 32 -8.00 12.70 4.74
CA ILE A 32 -7.46 11.80 3.70
C ILE A 32 -5.96 11.66 3.94
N CYS A 33 -5.48 10.41 3.91
CA CYS A 33 -4.08 10.06 3.97
C CYS A 33 -3.64 9.44 2.64
N CYS A 34 -2.47 9.83 2.15
CA CYS A 34 -1.83 9.19 1.01
C CYS A 34 -0.45 8.66 1.40
N THR A 35 -0.12 7.46 0.95
CA THR A 35 1.19 6.83 1.18
C THR A 35 2.07 6.92 -0.07
N LEU A 36 3.36 7.13 0.15
CA LEU A 36 4.37 7.19 -0.91
C LEU A 36 5.66 6.53 -0.42
N ASP A 37 6.23 5.65 -1.23
CA ASP A 37 7.51 5.01 -0.93
C ASP A 37 8.68 5.99 -1.15
N GLY A 38 9.65 5.98 -0.24
CA GLY A 38 10.81 6.87 -0.27
C GLY A 38 11.91 6.49 -1.25
N ASP A 39 11.71 5.48 -2.11
CA ASP A 39 12.74 5.01 -3.06
C ASP A 39 12.69 5.67 -4.44
N GLY A 40 11.75 6.60 -4.63
CA GLY A 40 11.58 7.39 -5.84
C GLY A 40 10.95 6.64 -7.02
N GLN A 41 10.51 5.39 -6.83
CA GLN A 41 9.86 4.61 -7.89
C GLN A 41 8.45 5.10 -8.23
N ASN A 42 7.77 5.71 -7.26
CA ASN A 42 6.44 6.29 -7.40
C ASN A 42 6.61 7.82 -7.45
N PRO A 43 6.26 8.50 -8.56
CA PRO A 43 6.39 9.94 -8.65
C PRO A 43 5.37 10.65 -7.73
N PRO A 44 5.78 11.68 -6.96
CA PRO A 44 4.84 12.45 -6.13
C PRO A 44 3.70 13.12 -6.93
N GLY A 45 3.95 13.44 -8.21
CA GLY A 45 2.94 14.01 -9.12
C GLY A 45 1.76 13.08 -9.42
N GLU A 46 1.82 11.81 -9.05
CA GLU A 46 0.71 10.86 -9.17
C GLU A 46 -0.25 10.93 -7.97
N LEU A 47 0.16 11.52 -6.84
CA LEU A 47 -0.67 11.63 -5.63
C LEU A 47 -2.03 12.33 -5.86
N PRO A 48 -2.12 13.43 -6.64
CA PRO A 48 -3.41 14.08 -6.90
C PRO A 48 -4.45 13.18 -7.56
N LYS A 49 -4.02 12.18 -8.36
CA LYS A 49 -4.94 11.23 -9.00
C LYS A 49 -5.69 10.36 -8.00
N LEU A 50 -5.14 10.18 -6.79
CA LEU A 50 -5.77 9.41 -5.72
C LEU A 50 -6.91 10.19 -5.04
N ILE A 51 -6.88 11.52 -5.10
CA ILE A 51 -7.83 12.38 -4.39
C ILE A 51 -9.18 12.40 -5.11
N GLY A 52 -9.17 12.43 -6.45
CA GLY A 52 -10.38 12.50 -7.27
C GLY A 52 -11.45 11.47 -6.88
N PRO A 53 -11.13 10.16 -6.87
CA PRO A 53 -12.12 9.14 -6.49
C PRO A 53 -12.56 9.19 -5.02
N LEU A 54 -11.76 9.79 -4.12
CA LEU A 54 -12.14 9.96 -2.70
C LEU A 54 -13.15 11.09 -2.47
N THR A 55 -13.54 11.82 -3.52
CA THR A 55 -14.65 12.78 -3.43
C THR A 55 -15.98 12.07 -3.27
N ASP A 56 -16.10 10.83 -3.74
CA ASP A 56 -17.25 9.97 -3.46
C ASP A 56 -17.20 9.48 -2.00
N PRO A 57 -18.24 9.77 -1.18
CA PRO A 57 -18.30 9.31 0.21
C PRO A 57 -18.30 7.79 0.37
N ALA A 58 -18.68 7.01 -0.65
CA ALA A 58 -18.66 5.55 -0.60
C ALA A 58 -17.26 4.95 -0.83
N VAL A 59 -16.32 5.73 -1.39
CA VAL A 59 -14.95 5.27 -1.65
C VAL A 59 -14.10 5.47 -0.41
N GLY A 60 -13.60 4.36 0.16
CA GLY A 60 -12.75 4.37 1.34
C GLY A 60 -11.26 4.36 1.02
N LEU A 61 -10.89 3.72 -0.10
CA LEU A 61 -9.51 3.52 -0.53
C LEU A 61 -9.39 3.66 -2.06
N VAL A 62 -8.31 4.30 -2.49
CA VAL A 62 -7.86 4.37 -3.86
C VAL A 62 -6.48 3.73 -3.96
N ALA A 63 -6.38 2.66 -4.73
CA ALA A 63 -5.12 1.95 -4.96
C ALA A 63 -4.53 2.33 -6.32
N GLY A 64 -3.31 2.87 -6.31
CA GLY A 64 -2.55 3.09 -7.53
C GLY A 64 -2.18 1.75 -8.17
N GLN A 65 -2.42 1.62 -9.47
CA GLN A 65 -2.06 0.45 -10.24
C GLN A 65 -0.98 0.81 -11.26
N ARG A 66 0.26 0.34 -11.03
CA ARG A 66 1.40 0.73 -11.86
C ARG A 66 1.23 0.27 -13.31
N VAL A 67 1.42 1.18 -14.25
CA VAL A 67 1.46 0.92 -15.70
C VAL A 67 2.91 0.96 -16.19
N GLY A 68 3.27 0.12 -17.18
CA GLY A 68 4.60 0.16 -17.81
C GLY A 68 5.75 -0.41 -16.97
N ARG A 69 5.46 -1.34 -16.06
CA ARG A 69 6.42 -1.89 -15.08
C ARG A 69 7.62 -2.59 -15.74
N GLN A 70 8.82 -2.02 -15.71
CA GLN A 70 10.05 -2.60 -16.29
C GLN A 70 10.67 -3.75 -15.46
N ASP A 71 9.84 -4.66 -14.95
CA ASP A 71 10.32 -5.85 -14.26
C ASP A 71 10.68 -6.97 -15.24
N THR A 72 11.68 -7.78 -14.86
CA THR A 72 12.05 -9.02 -15.55
C THR A 72 10.82 -9.92 -15.73
N TRP A 73 10.71 -10.62 -16.86
CA TRP A 73 9.57 -11.48 -17.18
C TRP A 73 9.19 -12.44 -16.03
N SER A 74 10.18 -13.06 -15.38
CA SER A 74 9.99 -13.94 -14.23
C SER A 74 9.26 -13.28 -13.05
N LYS A 75 9.60 -12.03 -12.71
CA LYS A 75 8.94 -11.26 -11.63
C LYS A 75 7.52 -10.85 -12.01
N ARG A 76 7.28 -10.56 -13.30
CA ARG A 76 5.93 -10.27 -13.81
C ARG A 76 5.02 -11.50 -13.70
N TYR A 77 5.49 -12.69 -14.09
CA TYR A 77 4.73 -13.93 -13.96
C TYR A 77 4.45 -14.31 -12.50
N ALA A 78 5.46 -14.26 -11.62
CA ALA A 78 5.27 -14.55 -10.20
C ALA A 78 4.27 -13.58 -9.53
N SER A 79 4.37 -12.27 -9.84
CA SER A 79 3.41 -11.28 -9.35
C SER A 79 2.00 -11.54 -9.90
N LYS A 80 1.88 -11.91 -11.18
CA LYS A 80 0.59 -12.22 -11.80
C LYS A 80 -0.07 -13.44 -11.15
N PHE A 81 0.69 -14.49 -10.86
CA PHE A 81 0.19 -15.68 -10.19
C PHE A 81 -0.24 -15.39 -8.74
N ALA A 82 0.59 -14.68 -7.97
CA ALA A 82 0.26 -14.28 -6.60
C ALA A 82 -1.00 -13.38 -6.55
N ASN A 83 -1.11 -12.42 -7.47
CA ASN A 83 -2.29 -11.56 -7.56
C ASN A 83 -3.53 -12.33 -8.06
N ALA A 84 -3.39 -13.31 -8.95
CA ALA A 84 -4.51 -14.13 -9.42
C ALA A 84 -5.05 -15.06 -8.33
N LEU A 85 -4.17 -15.68 -7.54
CA LEU A 85 -4.56 -16.49 -6.39
C LEU A 85 -5.28 -15.62 -5.34
N ARG A 86 -4.70 -14.45 -5.03
CA ARG A 86 -5.31 -13.50 -4.09
C ARG A 86 -6.66 -12.99 -4.59
N ALA A 87 -6.78 -12.61 -5.86
CA ALA A 87 -8.04 -12.12 -6.44
C ALA A 87 -9.14 -13.19 -6.40
N ARG A 88 -8.78 -14.47 -6.53
CA ARG A 88 -9.71 -15.59 -6.37
C ARG A 88 -10.20 -15.80 -4.93
N VAL A 89 -9.42 -15.39 -3.95
CA VAL A 89 -9.75 -15.54 -2.52
C VAL A 89 -10.44 -14.31 -1.98
N LEU A 90 -10.00 -13.11 -2.36
CA LEU A 90 -10.43 -11.84 -1.75
C LEU A 90 -11.39 -11.03 -2.62
N HIS A 91 -11.60 -11.40 -3.89
CA HIS A 91 -12.47 -10.70 -4.84
C HIS A 91 -12.26 -9.16 -4.90
N ASP A 92 -11.06 -8.68 -4.57
CA ASP A 92 -10.75 -7.26 -4.34
C ASP A 92 -10.41 -6.46 -5.62
N HIS A 93 -10.58 -7.08 -6.79
CA HIS A 93 -10.29 -6.57 -8.14
C HIS A 93 -8.95 -5.83 -8.31
N THR A 94 -7.98 -6.04 -7.40
CA THR A 94 -6.77 -5.23 -7.34
C THR A 94 -5.63 -5.91 -8.11
N ARG A 95 -5.26 -5.36 -9.27
CA ARG A 95 -4.23 -5.94 -10.15
C ARG A 95 -2.78 -5.78 -9.63
N ASP A 96 -2.53 -4.80 -8.77
CA ASP A 96 -1.21 -4.51 -8.19
C ASP A 96 -1.31 -4.10 -6.71
N THR A 97 -1.33 -5.10 -5.84
CA THR A 97 -1.45 -4.92 -4.39
C THR A 97 -0.17 -4.38 -3.75
N GLY A 98 0.97 -4.61 -4.40
CA GLY A 98 2.30 -4.18 -3.96
C GLY A 98 2.67 -2.75 -4.36
N CYS A 99 1.78 -1.99 -4.99
CA CYS A 99 1.98 -0.57 -5.18
C CYS A 99 1.82 0.16 -3.84
N GLY A 100 2.89 0.85 -3.40
CA GLY A 100 2.88 1.64 -2.17
C GLY A 100 2.12 2.96 -2.28
N LEU A 101 1.73 3.36 -3.51
CA LEU A 101 0.92 4.54 -3.76
C LEU A 101 -0.58 4.23 -3.52
N LYS A 102 -1.10 4.69 -2.39
CA LYS A 102 -2.49 4.50 -1.98
C LYS A 102 -3.01 5.76 -1.31
N GLY A 103 -4.28 6.08 -1.52
CA GLY A 103 -4.99 7.16 -0.84
C GLY A 103 -6.20 6.59 -0.11
N PHE A 104 -6.46 7.00 1.13
CA PHE A 104 -7.58 6.46 1.90
C PHE A 104 -8.10 7.43 2.95
N ARG A 105 -9.33 7.19 3.40
CA ARG A 105 -9.92 7.89 4.53
C ARG A 105 -9.19 7.47 5.82
N ARG A 106 -8.74 8.46 6.57
CA ARG A 106 -7.96 8.26 7.80
C ARG A 106 -8.74 7.46 8.83
N GLU A 107 -10.00 7.82 9.06
CA GLU A 107 -10.87 7.19 10.07
C GLU A 107 -11.10 5.72 9.73
N ALA A 108 -11.54 5.42 8.50
CA ALA A 108 -11.70 4.06 8.02
C ALA A 108 -10.43 3.21 8.16
N PHE A 109 -9.24 3.76 7.86
CA PHE A 109 -7.99 3.02 8.07
C PHE A 109 -7.71 2.69 9.54
N LEU A 110 -8.05 3.60 10.46
CA LEU A 110 -7.80 3.43 11.89
C LEU A 110 -8.77 2.44 12.56
N GLU A 111 -9.91 2.16 11.92
CA GLU A 111 -10.86 1.12 12.34
C GLU A 111 -10.42 -0.29 11.93
N LEU A 112 -9.55 -0.41 10.93
CA LEU A 112 -9.05 -1.70 10.48
C LEU A 112 -8.22 -2.41 11.56
N PRO A 113 -8.28 -3.76 11.61
CA PRO A 113 -7.40 -4.52 12.50
C PRO A 113 -5.94 -4.36 12.07
N TYR A 114 -5.07 -4.06 13.02
CA TYR A 114 -3.64 -3.98 12.78
C TYR A 114 -2.98 -5.37 12.83
N PHE A 115 -2.19 -5.67 11.81
CA PHE A 115 -1.29 -6.83 11.78
C PHE A 115 -0.09 -6.58 10.87
N ASP A 116 0.94 -7.42 10.99
CA ASP A 116 2.12 -7.30 10.14
C ASP A 116 1.78 -7.61 8.67
N HIS A 117 2.34 -6.82 7.76
CA HIS A 117 2.03 -6.85 6.32
C HIS A 117 0.61 -6.42 5.90
N MET A 118 -0.23 -5.93 6.83
CA MET A 118 -1.55 -5.33 6.55
C MET A 118 -1.61 -4.38 5.34
N HIS A 119 -0.56 -3.58 5.08
CA HIS A 119 -0.49 -2.67 3.92
C HIS A 119 -0.74 -3.35 2.56
N ARG A 120 -0.44 -4.65 2.43
CA ARG A 120 -0.71 -5.45 1.21
C ARG A 120 -2.17 -5.85 1.08
N TYR A 121 -2.89 -5.88 2.20
CA TYR A 121 -4.27 -6.35 2.32
C TYR A 121 -5.30 -5.23 2.38
N LEU A 122 -4.87 -3.96 2.36
CA LEU A 122 -5.77 -2.81 2.46
C LEU A 122 -6.98 -2.87 1.52
N PRO A 123 -6.86 -3.18 0.22
CA PRO A 123 -8.04 -3.31 -0.65
C PRO A 123 -9.09 -4.27 -0.09
N ALA A 124 -8.68 -5.49 0.27
CA ALA A 124 -9.57 -6.50 0.81
C ALA A 124 -10.18 -6.07 2.16
N LEU A 125 -9.38 -5.45 3.04
CA LEU A 125 -9.86 -4.99 4.35
C LEU A 125 -10.90 -3.87 4.21
N PHE A 126 -10.66 -2.91 3.32
CA PHE A 126 -11.63 -1.85 3.03
C PHE A 126 -12.92 -2.42 2.43
N THR A 127 -12.80 -3.35 1.47
CA THR A 127 -13.98 -4.02 0.89
C THR A 127 -14.78 -4.79 1.94
N ARG A 128 -14.11 -5.51 2.85
CA ARG A 128 -14.78 -6.22 3.97
C ARG A 128 -15.57 -5.28 4.85
N ASP A 129 -15.02 -4.11 5.15
CA ASP A 129 -15.66 -3.11 6.00
C ASP A 129 -16.69 -2.25 5.22
N GLY A 130 -17.11 -2.71 4.03
CA GLY A 130 -18.20 -2.11 3.24
C GLY A 130 -17.80 -0.93 2.36
N TRP A 131 -16.50 -0.61 2.28
CA TRP A 131 -16.02 0.50 1.45
C TRP A 131 -15.83 0.09 0.01
N GLN A 132 -16.14 1.03 -0.90
CA GLN A 132 -15.71 0.90 -2.28
C GLN A 132 -14.20 1.16 -2.39
N VAL A 133 -13.54 0.36 -3.21
CA VAL A 133 -12.11 0.52 -3.53
C VAL A 133 -11.99 0.92 -5.00
N ALA A 134 -11.50 2.13 -5.24
CA ALA A 134 -11.21 2.59 -6.58
C ALA A 134 -9.76 2.29 -6.97
N HIS A 135 -9.52 2.21 -8.28
CA HIS A 135 -8.19 1.98 -8.84
C HIS A 135 -7.85 3.08 -9.83
N VAL A 136 -6.62 3.57 -9.78
CA VAL A 136 -6.13 4.56 -10.74
C VAL A 136 -4.80 4.13 -11.34
N ASP A 137 -4.67 4.34 -12.63
CA ASP A 137 -3.45 4.06 -13.36
C ASP A 137 -2.37 5.09 -13.00
N VAL A 138 -1.23 4.59 -12.52
CA VAL A 138 -0.10 5.43 -12.09
C VAL A 138 1.16 5.06 -12.84
N SER A 139 1.97 6.07 -13.18
CA SER A 139 3.26 5.84 -13.83
C SER A 139 4.26 5.24 -12.84
N HIS A 140 5.24 4.50 -13.36
CA HIS A 140 6.30 3.88 -12.56
C HIS A 140 7.67 4.26 -13.12
N ARG A 141 8.59 4.64 -12.24
CA ARG A 141 9.98 4.97 -12.61
C ARG A 141 10.94 3.87 -12.17
N PRO A 142 12.03 3.62 -12.94
CA PRO A 142 13.13 2.81 -12.46
C PRO A 142 13.71 3.43 -11.19
N ARG A 143 14.19 2.59 -10.27
CA ARG A 143 14.71 3.02 -8.96
C ARG A 143 15.98 3.86 -9.17
N GLY A 144 15.98 5.11 -8.69
CA GLY A 144 17.09 6.06 -8.89
C GLY A 144 18.32 5.84 -8.00
N GLY A 145 18.23 4.98 -6.97
CA GLY A 145 19.36 4.65 -6.08
C GLY A 145 18.92 4.05 -4.73
N GLY A 146 19.89 3.60 -3.92
CA GLY A 146 19.69 3.08 -2.55
C GLY A 146 19.61 1.56 -2.45
N ARG A 147 20.31 0.97 -1.46
CA ARG A 147 20.32 -0.48 -1.20
C ARG A 147 18.90 -0.99 -0.92
N ARG A 148 18.57 -2.12 -1.53
CA ARG A 148 17.36 -2.88 -1.23
C ARG A 148 17.51 -3.45 0.18
N ILE A 149 16.67 -3.03 1.13
CA ILE A 149 16.61 -3.61 2.49
C ILE A 149 15.86 -4.95 2.52
N THR A 150 15.47 -5.49 1.37
CA THR A 150 15.03 -6.88 1.25
C THR A 150 16.24 -7.81 1.25
N THR A 151 16.63 -8.33 2.41
CA THR A 151 17.57 -9.45 2.50
C THR A 151 16.91 -10.67 1.84
N THR A 152 17.38 -11.04 0.65
CA THR A 152 16.83 -12.13 -0.19
C THR A 152 16.81 -13.50 0.51
N PHE A 153 17.42 -13.65 1.68
CA PHE A 153 17.55 -14.93 2.39
C PHE A 153 16.51 -15.20 3.48
N SER A 154 15.85 -14.18 4.06
CA SER A 154 14.84 -14.38 5.13
C SER A 154 13.40 -14.47 4.62
N ALA A 155 13.13 -14.15 3.35
CA ALA A 155 11.81 -14.28 2.73
C ALA A 155 11.34 -15.74 2.56
N ARG A 156 12.20 -16.73 2.88
CA ARG A 156 11.85 -18.16 2.81
C ARG A 156 11.33 -18.74 4.14
N LEU A 157 11.33 -17.96 5.22
CA LEU A 157 10.89 -18.42 6.56
C LEU A 157 9.90 -17.47 7.26
N SER A 158 9.41 -16.42 6.60
CA SER A 158 8.21 -15.72 7.07
C SER A 158 7.01 -16.55 6.61
N GLY A 159 6.30 -17.16 7.55
CA GLY A 159 5.14 -18.02 7.32
C GLY A 159 4.15 -17.43 6.32
N CYS A 160 3.39 -18.32 5.67
CA CYS A 160 2.36 -17.94 4.73
C CYS A 160 1.48 -16.83 5.35
N PRO A 161 1.42 -15.62 4.78
CA PRO A 161 0.68 -14.51 5.39
C PRO A 161 -0.84 -14.65 5.21
N THR A 162 -1.33 -15.89 5.07
CA THR A 162 -2.75 -16.24 5.05
C THR A 162 -3.36 -16.21 6.43
N ASP A 163 -2.58 -16.41 7.50
CA ASP A 163 -3.13 -16.59 8.85
C ASP A 163 -3.73 -15.29 9.42
N GLY A 164 -3.16 -14.13 9.07
CA GLY A 164 -3.72 -12.81 9.44
C GLY A 164 -4.96 -12.40 8.64
N VAL A 165 -5.37 -13.22 7.67
CA VAL A 165 -6.38 -12.93 6.65
C VAL A 165 -7.38 -14.11 6.55
N ALA A 166 -7.19 -15.19 7.33
CA ALA A 166 -8.02 -16.38 7.28
C ALA A 166 -9.47 -16.14 7.76
N TRP A 167 -9.72 -14.97 8.37
CA TRP A 167 -11.04 -14.51 8.83
C TRP A 167 -11.73 -13.55 7.84
N LEU A 168 -11.12 -13.29 6.67
CA LEU A 168 -11.72 -12.58 5.53
C LEU A 168 -12.38 -13.58 4.59
#